data_AF-A0AAU4MJM1-F1
#
_entry.id   AF-A0AAU4MJM1-F1
#
_cell.length_a   1.000
_cell.length_b   1.000
_cell.length_c   1.000
_cell.angle_alpha   90.00
_cell.angle_beta   90.00
_cell.angle_gamma   90.00
#
_symmetry.space_group_name_H-M   'P 1'
#
loop_
_entity.id
_entity.type
_entity.pdbx_description
1 polymer ?
#
loop_
_entity_poly.entity_id
_entity_poly.type
_entity_poly.pdbx_seq_one_letter_code
_entity_poly.pdbx_strand_id
1 'polypeptide(L)' 'MTDTPRRWLITFPGPQGCHARQETALVQWHGTLGPRGQPLYVGEGGIEVEITPDGIAYLVAVGRYPAPDMPVHAQPLG' A
#
# COMPACT_ATOMS: atom_id res chain seq x y z
N MET A 1 -20.34 -3.80 -11.25
CA MET A 1 -18.93 -4.18 -11.08
C MET A 1 -18.22 -2.97 -10.51
N THR A 2 -17.82 -3.03 -9.24
CA THR A 2 -17.01 -1.97 -8.63
C THR A 2 -15.67 -1.99 -9.34
N ASP A 3 -15.33 -0.90 -10.02
CA ASP A 3 -14.02 -0.75 -10.66
C ASP A 3 -12.96 -0.78 -9.55
N THR A 4 -12.06 -1.75 -9.60
CA THR A 4 -10.98 -1.86 -8.62
C THR A 4 -9.95 -0.78 -8.98
N PRO A 5 -9.66 0.19 -8.07
CA PRO A 5 -8.77 1.29 -8.39
C PRO A 5 -7.41 0.78 -8.85
N ARG A 6 -6.94 1.28 -9.99
CA ARG A 6 -5.65 0.84 -10.57
C ARG A 6 -4.44 1.44 -9.86
N ARG A 7 -4.63 2.49 -9.06
CA ARG A 7 -3.56 3.22 -8.38
C ARG A 7 -4.00 3.59 -6.98
N TRP A 8 -3.04 3.54 -6.06
CA TRP A 8 -3.27 3.86 -4.66
C TRP A 8 -2.09 4.65 -4.11
N LEU A 9 -2.38 5.55 -3.17
CA LEU A 9 -1.38 6.19 -2.32
C LEU A 9 -1.36 5.47 -0.96
N ILE A 10 -0.22 4.90 -0.62
CA ILE A 10 0.04 4.32 0.70
C ILE A 10 0.65 5.41 1.59
N THR A 11 0.13 5.56 2.80
CA THR A 11 0.69 6.46 3.81
C THR A 11 1.22 5.64 4.98
N PHE A 12 2.52 5.76 5.26
CA PHE A 12 3.14 5.04 6.36
C PHE A 12 2.91 5.79 7.68
N PRO A 13 2.50 5.10 8.75
CA PRO A 13 2.45 5.73 10.06
C PRO A 13 3.86 6.15 10.47
N GLY A 14 4.01 7.38 10.96
CA GLY A 14 5.23 7.80 11.62
C GLY A 14 5.40 7.15 12.98
N PRO A 15 6.56 7.31 13.64
CA PRO A 15 6.74 6.91 15.04
C PRO A 15 5.65 7.51 15.93
N GLN A 16 5.14 6.71 16.88
CA GLN A 16 4.11 7.19 17.81
C GLN A 16 4.61 8.40 18.61
N GLY A 17 3.76 9.41 18.78
CA GLY A 17 4.08 10.64 19.50
C GLY A 17 4.89 11.67 18.70
N CYS A 18 5.16 11.43 17.42
CA CYS A 18 5.83 12.39 16.55
C CYS A 18 4.88 12.97 15.50
N HIS A 19 4.85 14.30 15.38
CA HIS A 19 4.22 15.02 14.25
C HIS A 19 5.17 15.14 13.05
N ALA A 20 5.97 14.12 12.80
CA ALA A 20 6.89 14.11 11.67
C ALA A 20 6.12 13.91 10.36
N ARG A 21 6.72 14.35 9.25
CA ARG A 21 6.19 14.09 7.91
C ARG A 21 6.08 12.57 7.71
N GLN A 22 4.89 12.11 7.35
CA GLN A 22 4.66 10.72 6.98
C GLN A 22 5.19 10.46 5.58
N GLU A 23 5.86 9.32 5.42
CA GLU A 23 6.27 8.85 4.10
C GLU A 23 5.06 8.33 3.33
N THR A 24 5.12 8.44 2.00
CA THR A 24 4.08 7.94 1.12
C THR A 24 4.67 7.19 -0.08
N ALA A 25 3.92 6.21 -0.59
CA ALA A 25 4.26 5.46 -1.78
C ALA A 25 3.09 5.44 -2.75
N LEU A 26 3.35 5.75 -4.03
CA LEU A 26 2.40 5.51 -5.11
C LEU A 26 2.59 4.08 -5.60
N VAL A 27 1.51 3.30 -5.59
CA VAL A 27 1.51 1.93 -6.09
C VAL A 27 0.48 1.76 -7.20
N GLN A 28 0.77 0.87 -8.15
CA GLN A 28 -0.05 0.61 -9.32
C GLN A 28 -0.35 -0.88 -9.45
N TRP A 29 -1.50 -1.18 -10.04
CA TRP A 29 -1.97 -2.54 -10.24
C TRP A 29 -0.95 -3.36 -11.03
N HIS A 30 -0.50 -4.48 -10.45
CA HIS A 30 0.52 -5.32 -11.06
C HIS A 30 -0.06 -6.28 -12.11
N GLY A 31 -1.37 -6.52 -12.10
CA GLY A 31 -2.01 -7.48 -13.01
C GLY A 31 -2.20 -8.88 -12.44
N THR A 32 -1.84 -9.12 -11.18
CA THR A 32 -1.90 -10.43 -10.52
C THR A 32 -2.38 -10.33 -9.07
N LEU A 33 -2.72 -11.48 -8.48
CA LEU A 33 -3.02 -11.59 -7.06
C LEU A 33 -1.73 -11.85 -6.27
N GLY A 34 -1.70 -11.36 -5.03
CA GLY A 34 -0.63 -11.62 -4.09
C GLY A 34 -0.86 -12.86 -3.23
N PRO A 35 0.00 -13.09 -2.22
CA PRO A 35 -0.04 -14.28 -1.36
C PRO A 35 -1.35 -14.49 -0.57
N ARG A 36 -2.09 -13.42 -0.25
CA ARG A 36 -3.38 -13.47 0.45
C ARG A 36 -4.56 -13.55 -0.53
N GLY A 37 -4.30 -13.68 -1.83
CA GLY A 37 -5.32 -13.73 -2.88
C GLY A 37 -5.98 -12.38 -3.16
N GLN A 38 -5.40 -11.28 -2.67
CA GLN A 38 -5.87 -9.93 -2.96
C GLN A 38 -5.11 -9.36 -4.15
N PRO A 39 -5.68 -8.35 -4.82
CA PRO A 39 -4.96 -7.56 -5.79
C PRO A 39 -3.56 -7.11 -5.30
N LEU A 40 -2.49 -7.55 -5.98
CA LEU A 40 -1.12 -7.05 -5.83
C LEU A 40 -0.86 -5.73 -6.59
N TYR A 41 -0.26 -4.78 -5.88
CA TYR A 41 0.19 -3.50 -6.40
C TYR A 41 1.68 -3.33 -6.14
N VAL A 42 2.36 -2.67 -7.07
CA VAL A 42 3.81 -2.41 -7.01
C VAL A 42 4.09 -0.92 -7.14
N GLY A 43 5.10 -0.45 -6.44
CA GLY A 43 5.56 0.94 -6.50
C GLY A 43 7.07 1.04 -6.64
N GLU A 44 7.55 2.25 -6.90
CA GLU A 44 8.99 2.52 -6.89
C GLU A 44 9.62 2.22 -5.54
N GLY A 45 10.94 2.03 -5.50
CA GLY A 45 11.64 1.79 -4.24
C GLY A 45 11.43 0.39 -3.64
N GLY A 46 10.84 -0.54 -4.42
CA GLY A 46 10.74 -1.96 -4.06
C GLY A 46 9.58 -2.31 -3.14
N ILE A 47 8.50 -1.52 -3.18
CA ILE A 47 7.28 -1.83 -2.44
C ILE A 47 6.36 -2.73 -3.25
N GLU A 48 5.85 -3.76 -2.59
CA GLU A 48 4.80 -4.65 -3.06
C GLU A 48 3.73 -4.76 -1.97
N VAL A 49 2.46 -4.62 -2.35
CA VAL A 49 1.35 -4.55 -1.40
C VAL A 49 0.09 -5.20 -1.95
N GLU A 50 -0.59 -5.96 -1.11
CA GLU A 50 -1.92 -6.47 -1.37
C GLU A 50 -2.96 -5.51 -0.80
N ILE A 51 -3.87 -4.99 -1.63
CA ILE A 51 -4.88 -4.00 -1.20
C ILE A 51 -6.28 -4.57 -1.38
N THR A 52 -7.05 -4.56 -0.29
CA THR A 52 -8.45 -4.97 -0.29
C THR A 52 -9.36 -3.90 -0.92
N PRO A 53 -10.60 -4.23 -1.33
CA PRO A 53 -11.52 -3.24 -1.90
C PRO A 53 -11.86 -2.06 -0.98
N ASP A 54 -11.77 -2.22 0.33
CA ASP A 54 -11.97 -1.19 1.36
C ASP A 54 -10.69 -0.38 1.69
N GLY A 55 -9.58 -0.63 0.98
CA GLY A 55 -8.37 0.18 1.10
C GLY A 55 -7.42 -0.23 2.23
N ILE A 56 -7.50 -1.48 2.70
CA ILE A 56 -6.52 -2.03 3.65
C ILE A 56 -5.35 -2.62 2.89
N ALA A 57 -4.15 -2.10 3.15
CA ALA A 57 -2.91 -2.48 2.50
C ALA A 57 -2.07 -3.42 3.39
N TYR A 58 -1.86 -4.63 2.91
CA TYR A 58 -0.96 -5.63 3.50
C TYR A 58 0.35 -5.63 2.74
N LEU A 59 1.42 -5.22 3.42
CA LEU A 59 2.75 -5.14 2.81
C LEU A 59 3.30 -6.55 2.55
N VAL A 60 3.72 -6.79 1.31
CA VAL A 60 4.39 -8.02 0.87
C VAL A 60 5.90 -7.80 0.87
N ALA A 61 6.34 -6.65 0.36
CA ALA A 61 7.72 -6.17 0.41
C ALA A 61 7.71 -4.65 0.61
N VAL A 62 8.68 -4.10 1.36
CA VAL A 62 8.71 -2.67 1.70
C VAL A 62 9.90 -1.90 1.12
N GLY A 63 10.95 -2.60 0.67
CA GLY A 63 12.13 -1.97 0.08
C GLY A 63 12.70 -0.84 0.95
N ARG A 64 12.70 0.40 0.44
CA ARG A 64 13.19 1.59 1.17
C ARG A 64 12.22 2.18 2.20
N TYR A 65 10.97 1.71 2.25
CA TYR A 65 9.93 2.29 3.08
C TYR A 65 9.93 1.69 4.50
N PRO A 66 9.32 2.39 5.47
CA PRO A 66 9.09 1.85 6.81
C PRO A 66 8.31 0.52 6.75
N ALA A 67 8.66 -0.39 7.67
CA ALA A 67 8.00 -1.68 7.86
C ALA A 67 7.07 -1.62 9.09
N PRO A 68 5.84 -1.13 8.98
CA PRO A 68 4.90 -1.12 10.10
C PRO A 68 4.47 -2.54 10.47
N ASP A 69 4.28 -2.78 11.77
CA ASP A 69 3.81 -4.07 12.31
C ASP A 69 2.30 -4.34 12.04
N MET A 70 1.61 -3.35 11.47
CA MET A 70 0.17 -3.40 11.16
C MET A 70 -0.10 -3.03 9.71
N PRO A 71 -1.20 -3.53 9.12
CA PRO A 71 -1.66 -3.07 7.81
C PRO A 71 -1.84 -1.55 7.80
N VAL A 72 -1.62 -0.95 6.64
CA VAL A 72 -1.72 0.50 6.45
C VAL A 72 -2.94 0.86 5.62
N HIS A 73 -3.34 2.13 5.68
CA HIS A 73 -4.41 2.63 4.85
C HIS A 73 -3.89 2.99 3.44
N ALA A 74 -4.65 2.61 2.44
CA ALA A 74 -4.44 2.98 1.05
C ALA A 74 -5.55 3.93 0.60
N GLN A 75 -5.18 5.08 0.04
CA GLN A 75 -6.11 6.01 -0.58
C GLN A 75 -6.20 5.71 -2.07
N PRO A 76 -7.39 5.41 -2.63
CA PRO A 76 -7.51 5.17 -4.06
C PRO A 76 -7.29 6.47 -4.83
N LEU A 77 -6.61 6.36 -5.97
CA LEU A 77 -6.41 7.46 -6.90
C LEU A 77 -7.18 7.13 -8.19
N GLY A 78 -8.07 8.04 -8.59
CA GLY A 78 -8.84 7.95 -9.84
C GLY A 78 -7.97 7.99 -11.10
#